data_AF-A0A847D958-F1
#
_entry.id   AF-A0A847D958-F1
#
_cell.length_a   1.000
_cell.length_b   1.000
_cell.length_c   1.000
_cell.angle_alpha   90.00
_cell.angle_beta   90.00
_cell.angle_gamma   90.00
#
_symmetry.space_group_name_H-M   'P 1'
#
loop_
_entity.id
_entity.type
_entity.pdbx_description
1 polymer ?
#
loop_
_entity_poly.entity_id
_entity_poly.type
_entity_poly.pdbx_seq_one_letter_code
_entity_poly.pdbx_strand_id
1 'polypeptide(L)'
;MIHKAALYHLKKYAFTHFDPDVVKVFLSIAKSKGLSTEDDVGIPLERLKEGMKLRRSLYTQSGRFLLPYDTVLTNDIIMKLKRFAKTNPIKGEIYVTQEI
;
A
#
# COMPACT_ATOMS: atom_id res chain seq x y z
N MET A 1 8.87 10.68 10.38
CA MET A 1 8.51 9.28 10.00
C MET A 1 8.74 8.32 11.18
N ILE A 2 7.98 8.46 12.28
CA ILE A 2 8.17 7.61 13.49
C ILE A 2 7.84 6.14 13.20
N HIS A 3 6.78 5.88 12.44
CA HIS A 3 6.34 4.51 12.12
C HIS A 3 7.38 3.73 11.31
N LYS A 4 8.05 4.37 10.33
CA LYS A 4 9.10 3.72 9.52
C LYS A 4 10.32 3.35 10.39
N ALA A 5 10.74 4.27 11.26
CA ALA A 5 11.82 4.03 12.21
C ALA A 5 11.47 2.94 13.22
N ALA A 6 10.23 2.91 13.71
CA ALA A 6 9.75 1.88 14.63
C ALA A 6 9.71 0.49 13.98
N LEU A 7 9.17 0.37 12.76
CA LEU A 7 9.18 -0.90 12.01
C LEU A 7 10.60 -1.38 11.72
N TYR A 8 11.50 -0.45 11.36
CA TYR A 8 12.91 -0.76 11.16
C TYR A 8 13.59 -1.22 12.45
N HIS A 9 13.32 -0.56 13.58
CA HIS A 9 13.87 -0.92 14.89
C HIS A 9 13.43 -2.33 15.31
N LEU A 10 12.13 -2.63 15.19
CA LEU A 10 11.60 -3.97 15.48
C LEU A 10 12.26 -5.04 14.61
N LYS A 11 12.39 -4.80 13.30
CA LYS A 11 13.07 -5.72 12.37
C LYS A 11 14.55 -5.92 12.72
N LYS A 12 15.26 -4.84 13.05
CA LYS A 12 16.70 -4.86 13.37
C LYS A 12 17.00 -5.71 14.61
N TYR A 13 16.11 -5.73 15.59
CA TYR A 13 16.35 -6.37 16.88
C TYR A 13 15.51 -7.63 17.15
N ALA A 14 14.89 -8.20 16.10
CA ALA A 14 14.01 -9.38 16.17
C ALA A 14 14.64 -10.68 16.69
N PHE A 15 15.96 -10.73 16.91
CA PHE A 15 16.66 -11.90 17.47
C PHE A 15 17.47 -11.57 18.73
N THR A 16 17.27 -10.37 19.29
CA THR A 16 18.08 -9.87 20.41
C THR A 16 17.19 -9.32 21.53
N HIS A 17 16.32 -8.36 21.19
CA HIS A 17 15.47 -7.66 22.16
C HIS A 17 13.99 -8.02 22.00
N PHE A 18 13.63 -8.65 20.87
CA PHE A 18 12.27 -9.07 20.57
C PHE A 18 12.28 -10.53 20.12
N ASP A 19 11.13 -11.18 20.29
CA ASP A 19 10.88 -12.49 19.73
C ASP A 19 10.67 -12.38 18.20
N PRO A 20 11.40 -13.18 17.38
CA PRO A 20 11.36 -13.06 15.93
C PRO A 20 10.01 -13.43 15.33
N ASP A 21 9.29 -14.38 15.92
CA ASP A 21 7.99 -14.83 15.44
C ASP A 21 6.92 -13.77 15.74
N VAL A 22 6.99 -13.13 16.91
CA VAL A 22 6.12 -11.99 17.25
C VAL A 22 6.37 -10.80 16.32
N VAL A 23 7.64 -10.46 16.06
CA VAL A 23 7.99 -9.37 15.13
C VAL A 23 7.47 -9.67 13.73
N LYS A 24 7.61 -10.91 13.25
CA LYS A 24 7.11 -11.33 11.93
C LYS A 24 5.59 -11.15 11.81
N VAL A 25 4.83 -11.59 12.81
CA VAL A 25 3.36 -11.42 12.84
C VAL A 25 2.99 -9.93 12.88
N PHE A 26 3.64 -9.15 13.74
CA PHE A 26 3.39 -7.71 13.84
C PHE A 26 3.66 -6.98 12.53
N LEU A 27 4.80 -7.22 11.87
CA LEU A 27 5.13 -6.60 10.60
C LEU A 27 4.12 -6.97 9.50
N SER A 28 3.60 -8.20 9.50
CA SER A 28 2.54 -8.61 8.58
C SER A 28 1.25 -7.83 8.81
N ILE A 29 0.84 -7.67 10.07
CA ILE A 29 -0.35 -6.88 10.44
C ILE A 29 -0.12 -5.41 10.06
N ALA A 30 1.04 -4.83 10.40
CA ALA A 30 1.40 -3.46 10.05
C ALA A 30 1.33 -3.23 8.53
N LYS A 31 1.86 -4.15 7.73
CA LYS A 31 1.79 -4.10 6.25
C LYS A 31 0.35 -4.13 5.76
N SER A 32 -0.49 -4.99 6.32
CA SER A 32 -1.93 -5.05 5.96
C SER A 32 -2.69 -3.75 6.27
N LYS A 33 -2.19 -2.95 7.22
CA LYS A 33 -2.70 -1.62 7.57
C LYS A 33 -2.04 -0.48 6.79
N GLY A 34 -1.17 -0.79 5.82
CA GLY A 34 -0.47 0.20 4.99
C GLY A 34 0.75 0.83 5.65
N LEU A 35 1.25 0.27 6.75
CA LEU A 35 2.52 0.68 7.37
C LEU A 35 3.65 -0.16 6.76
N SER A 36 4.54 0.51 6.03
CA SER A 36 5.58 -0.11 5.20
C SER A 36 6.95 0.48 5.53
N THR A 37 8.00 -0.35 5.54
CA THR A 37 9.40 0.11 5.57
C THR A 37 9.92 0.45 4.17
N GLU A 38 9.25 -0.02 3.13
CA GLU A 38 9.60 0.25 1.74
C GLU A 38 9.12 1.66 1.38
N ASP A 39 9.89 2.36 0.55
CA ASP A 39 9.45 3.60 -0.05
C ASP A 39 8.34 3.27 -1.04
N ASP A 40 7.10 3.24 -0.52
CA ASP A 40 5.92 3.10 -1.35
C ASP A 40 5.93 4.28 -2.33
N VAL A 41 6.12 4.01 -3.62
CA VAL A 41 6.09 5.06 -4.64
C VAL A 41 4.62 5.44 -4.83
N GLY A 42 4.26 6.59 -4.26
CA GLY A 42 2.99 7.23 -4.55
C GLY A 42 3.01 7.73 -5.98
N ILE A 43 2.05 7.26 -6.79
CA ILE A 43 1.87 7.75 -8.16
C ILE A 43 0.45 8.26 -8.37
N PRO A 44 0.27 9.26 -9.25
CA PRO A 44 -1.06 9.70 -9.66
C PRO A 44 -1.77 8.61 -10.48
N LEU A 45 -3.11 8.65 -10.48
CA LEU A 45 -3.97 7.68 -11.16
C LEU A 45 -3.63 7.52 -12.65
N GLU A 46 -3.19 8.61 -13.27
CA GLU A 46 -2.83 8.70 -14.68
C GLU A 46 -1.59 7.87 -15.03
N ARG A 47 -0.71 7.65 -14.04
CA ARG A 47 0.54 6.90 -14.19
C ARG A 47 0.42 5.42 -13.85
N LEU A 48 -0.76 4.95 -13.41
CA LEU A 48 -0.99 3.52 -13.24
C LEU A 48 -0.82 2.78 -14.57
N LYS A 49 -0.12 1.65 -14.52
CA LYS A 49 0.05 0.71 -15.62
C LYS A 49 -0.46 -0.66 -15.22
N GLU A 50 -0.87 -1.44 -16.21
CA GLU A 50 -1.17 -2.86 -16.01
C GLU A 50 0.03 -3.58 -15.39
N GLY A 51 -0.22 -4.60 -14.57
CA GLY A 51 0.79 -5.38 -13.85
C GLY A 51 1.19 -4.80 -12.49
N MET A 52 1.02 -3.49 -12.27
CA MET A 52 1.31 -2.85 -10.98
C MET A 52 0.48 -3.44 -9.85
N LYS A 53 1.08 -3.61 -8.66
CA LYS A 53 0.41 -4.18 -7.49
C LYS A 53 0.18 -3.13 -6.41
N LEU A 54 -1.06 -3.01 -5.92
CA LEU A 54 -1.40 -2.08 -4.85
C LEU A 54 -0.68 -2.42 -3.54
N ARG A 55 -0.01 -1.41 -2.96
CA ARG A 55 0.66 -1.50 -1.66
C ARG A 55 -0.21 -1.05 -0.50
N ARG A 56 -1.38 -0.49 -0.78
CA ARG A 56 -2.42 -0.12 0.20
C ARG A 56 -3.80 -0.34 -0.41
N SER A 57 -4.78 -0.62 0.43
CA SER A 57 -6.18 -0.59 0.00
C SER A 57 -6.54 0.81 -0.51
N LEU A 58 -7.33 0.86 -1.58
CA LEU A 58 -7.73 2.10 -2.23
C LEU A 58 -9.12 2.53 -1.76
N TYR A 59 -9.25 3.82 -1.48
CA TYR A 59 -10.49 4.43 -1.02
C TYR A 59 -10.74 5.75 -1.76
N THR A 60 -12.00 6.17 -1.82
CA THR A 60 -12.37 7.54 -2.21
C THR A 60 -11.97 8.54 -1.13
N GLN A 61 -11.99 9.84 -1.45
CA GLN A 61 -11.85 10.90 -0.45
C GLN A 61 -12.92 10.80 0.65
N SER A 62 -14.14 10.39 0.31
CA SER A 62 -15.24 10.13 1.25
C SER A 62 -15.10 8.84 2.06
N GLY A 63 -14.04 8.04 1.84
CA GLY A 63 -13.77 6.81 2.59
C GLY A 63 -14.45 5.55 2.06
N ARG A 64 -15.10 5.60 0.90
CA ARG A 64 -15.67 4.41 0.25
C ARG A 64 -14.54 3.50 -0.23
N PHE A 65 -14.61 2.23 0.13
CA PHE A 65 -13.67 1.21 -0.32
C PHE A 65 -13.78 0.98 -1.84
N LEU A 66 -12.63 0.89 -2.52
CA LEU A 66 -12.55 0.65 -3.97
C LEU A 66 -11.86 -0.68 -4.29
N LEU A 67 -10.66 -0.90 -3.76
CA LEU A 67 -9.85 -2.09 -4.04
C LEU A 67 -9.05 -2.50 -2.80
N PRO A 68 -8.86 -3.82 -2.58
CA PRO A 68 -8.03 -4.30 -1.49
C PRO A 68 -6.54 -4.08 -1.76
N TYR A 69 -5.75 -4.06 -0.68
CA TYR A 69 -4.31 -4.28 -0.73
C TYR A 69 -3.95 -5.52 -1.57
N ASP A 70 -2.77 -5.52 -2.18
CA ASP A 70 -2.23 -6.61 -3.01
C ASP A 70 -2.97 -6.86 -4.33
N THR A 71 -3.94 -6.02 -4.69
CA THR A 71 -4.59 -6.10 -6.01
C THR A 71 -3.58 -5.84 -7.12
N VAL A 72 -3.47 -6.78 -8.06
CA VAL A 72 -2.76 -6.56 -9.33
C VAL A 72 -3.69 -5.78 -10.27
N LEU A 73 -3.20 -4.65 -10.77
CA LEU A 73 -3.96 -3.75 -11.62
C LEU A 73 -3.97 -4.29 -13.05
N THR A 74 -5.16 -4.64 -13.55
CA THR A 74 -5.39 -4.90 -14.97
C THR A 74 -5.82 -3.63 -15.68
N ASN A 75 -5.74 -3.59 -17.01
CA ASN A 75 -6.25 -2.44 -17.79
C ASN A 75 -7.74 -2.15 -17.51
N ASP A 76 -8.56 -3.18 -17.33
CA ASP A 76 -9.98 -3.03 -16.99
C ASP A 76 -10.18 -2.35 -15.63
N ILE A 77 -9.40 -2.74 -14.63
CA ILE A 77 -9.43 -2.12 -13.30
C ILE A 77 -9.02 -0.64 -13.41
N ILE A 78 -7.94 -0.34 -14.12
CA ILE A 78 -7.44 1.02 -14.30
C ILE A 78 -8.48 1.89 -15.01
N MET A 79 -9.12 1.38 -16.06
CA MET A 79 -10.18 2.09 -16.77
C MET A 79 -11.40 2.37 -15.87
N LYS A 80 -11.81 1.40 -15.05
CA LYS A 80 -12.90 1.60 -14.07
C LYS A 80 -12.54 2.67 -13.05
N LEU A 81 -11.32 2.65 -12.51
CA LEU A 81 -10.83 3.68 -11.59
C LEU A 81 -10.82 5.07 -12.24
N LYS A 82 -10.32 5.20 -13.48
CA LYS A 82 -10.31 6.47 -14.23
C LYS A 82 -11.71 7.00 -14.49
N ARG A 83 -12.67 6.15 -14.85
CA ARG A 83 -14.08 6.55 -15.00
C ARG A 83 -14.68 7.01 -13.68
N PHE A 84 -14.45 6.25 -12.62
CA PHE A 84 -15.00 6.53 -11.29
C PHE A 84 -14.42 7.83 -10.68
N ALA A 85 -13.13 8.08 -10.87
CA ALA A 85 -12.43 9.26 -10.36
C ALA A 85 -12.97 10.59 -10.91
N LYS A 86 -13.62 10.59 -12.09
CA LYS A 86 -14.23 11.79 -12.69
C LYS A 86 -15.34 12.39 -11.82
N THR A 87 -16.10 11.55 -11.13
CA THR A 87 -17.22 11.99 -10.28
C THR A 87 -16.89 11.86 -8.79
N ASN A 88 -15.98 10.96 -8.43
CA ASN A 88 -15.64 10.66 -7.04
C ASN A 88 -14.10 10.65 -6.88
N PRO A 89 -13.51 11.75 -6.40
CA PRO A 89 -12.06 11.85 -6.23
C PRO A 89 -11.50 10.71 -5.37
N ILE A 90 -10.38 10.13 -5.81
CA ILE A 90 -9.63 9.13 -5.06
C ILE A 90 -8.75 9.86 -4.03
N LYS A 91 -8.58 9.27 -2.85
CA LYS A 91 -7.85 9.89 -1.75
C LYS A 91 -6.33 9.77 -1.96
N GLY A 92 -5.66 10.91 -2.12
CA GLY A 92 -4.20 11.01 -2.11
C GLY A 92 -3.51 10.28 -3.27
N GLU A 93 -2.24 9.94 -3.08
CA GLU A 93 -1.45 9.16 -4.05
C GLU A 93 -1.79 7.67 -4.01
N ILE A 94 -1.66 6.99 -5.15
CA ILE A 94 -1.86 5.55 -5.27
C ILE A 94 -0.52 4.86 -5.11
N TYR A 95 -0.39 4.05 -4.07
CA TYR A 95 0.86 3.37 -3.73
C TYR A 95 0.93 2.01 -4.41
N VAL A 96 1.93 1.80 -5.25
CA VAL A 96 2.12 0.57 -6.03
C VAL A 96 3.56 0.06 -5.98
N THR A 97 3.76 -1.22 -6.27
CA THR A 97 5.07 -1.71 -6.74
C THR A 97 5.25 -1.34 -8.21
N GLN A 98 6.41 -0.82 -8.59
CA GLN A 98 6.83 -0.83 -9.99
C GLN A 98 7.10 -2.29 -10.39
N GLU A 99 6.53 -2.75 -11.50
CA GLU A 99 7.10 -3.90 -12.20
C GLU A 99 8.50 -3.51 -12.71
N ILE A 100 9.45 -4.44 -12.55
CA ILE A 100 10.79 -4.38 -13.13
C ILE A 100 10.69 -4.70 -14.62
#